data_AF-A0A8I1IVH9-F1
#
_entry.id   AF-A0A8I1IVH9-F1
#
_cell.length_a   1.000
_cell.length_b   1.000
_cell.length_c   1.000
_cell.angle_alpha   90.00
_cell.angle_beta   90.00
_cell.angle_gamma   90.00
#
_symmetry.space_group_name_H-M   'P 1'
#
loop_
_entity.id
_entity.type
_entity.pdbx_description
1 polymer ?
#
loop_
_entity_poly.entity_id
_entity_poly.type
_entity_poly.pdbx_seq_one_letter_code
_entity_poly.pdbx_strand_id
1 'polypeptide(L)'
;MLDTAVFKRLARNDTAQAPGHQGGIVIPMGIAKFFPPLPDKAPDGSPTVSAYLMADLFVDGRRVGRVRTRYQHQTWGGSRAPERRLTGNLGALRKEATAGDCILFTKDLYDDGYIQLHLVRKDSAAHRALHDRTGGQQWGPADPANPPVSVGEMTDAEAQIEALAANPAFAFDENRPLTETVTMRRARDRAFRRKLLAQYGNRCAFTDRSFAVPTGIGIFGLDAAHIVPIAAGGSDHPANGILLTKDMHWALDNGLIGVAPERTIYVPEAVRSMQGNGFLAALHGQKIREAKDQGLLALQASFDWHRTNTLIDG
;
A
#
# COMPACT_ATOMS: atom_id res chain seq x y z
N MET A 1 -1.13 1.39 4.00
CA MET A 1 0.04 0.70 4.57
C MET A 1 1.26 1.48 4.19
N LEU A 2 1.94 2.11 5.15
CA LEU A 2 3.18 2.85 4.87
C LEU A 2 4.29 1.89 4.46
N ASP A 3 5.04 2.26 3.42
CA ASP A 3 6.21 1.51 2.97
C ASP A 3 7.47 1.91 3.78
N THR A 4 8.62 1.33 3.45
CA THR A 4 9.89 1.89 3.91
C THR A 4 10.23 3.20 3.20
N ALA A 5 11.00 4.05 3.86
CA ALA A 5 11.30 5.38 3.33
C ALA A 5 12.45 5.36 2.31
N VAL A 6 12.40 6.30 1.36
CA VAL A 6 13.62 6.80 0.70
C VAL A 6 14.04 8.09 1.36
N PHE A 7 15.33 8.39 1.33
CA PHE A 7 15.85 9.64 1.88
C PHE A 7 16.52 10.49 0.80
N LYS A 8 16.67 11.77 1.13
CA LYS A 8 17.55 12.71 0.44
C LYS A 8 18.19 13.66 1.44
N ARG A 9 19.48 13.91 1.27
CA ARG A 9 20.17 15.04 1.89
C ARG A 9 19.78 16.33 1.19
N LEU A 10 19.32 17.31 1.97
CA LEU A 10 18.85 18.59 1.47
C LEU A 10 20.02 19.49 1.09
N ALA A 11 20.00 19.98 -0.15
CA ALA A 11 20.84 21.07 -0.60
C ALA A 11 20.23 22.41 -0.18
N ARG A 12 21.02 23.50 -0.24
CA ARG A 12 20.55 24.85 0.11
C ARG A 12 19.26 25.23 -0.65
N ASN A 13 19.16 24.86 -1.92
CA ASN A 13 18.00 25.17 -2.77
C ASN A 13 16.72 24.39 -2.40
N ASP A 14 16.83 23.30 -1.63
CA ASP A 14 15.65 22.57 -1.16
C ASP A 14 15.00 23.23 0.07
N THR A 15 15.77 24.05 0.78
CA THR A 15 15.38 24.70 2.04
C THR A 15 14.79 26.09 1.79
N ALA A 16 14.37 26.78 2.86
CA ALA A 16 14.02 28.20 2.80
C ALA A 16 15.25 29.14 2.76
N GLN A 17 16.49 28.63 2.75
CA GLN A 17 17.74 29.41 2.83
C GLN A 17 18.24 29.97 1.48
N ALA A 18 17.59 29.63 0.36
CA ALA A 18 17.96 30.12 -0.98
C ALA A 18 17.02 31.27 -1.40
N PRO A 19 17.55 32.46 -1.74
CA PRO A 19 16.76 33.54 -2.32
C PRO A 19 16.41 33.18 -3.78
N GLY A 20 15.18 32.76 -4.04
CA GLY A 20 14.73 32.45 -5.40
C GLY A 20 13.41 31.67 -5.46
N HIS A 21 12.60 31.97 -6.47
CA HIS A 21 11.23 31.47 -6.68
C HIS A 21 11.10 29.96 -6.99
N GLN A 22 12.18 29.20 -7.10
CA GLN A 22 12.08 27.75 -7.27
C GLN A 22 11.83 27.05 -5.93
N GLY A 23 10.67 27.34 -5.33
CA GLY A 23 10.25 26.77 -4.06
C GLY A 23 9.89 25.29 -4.17
N GLY A 24 10.74 24.42 -3.65
CA GLY A 24 10.42 23.00 -3.53
C GLY A 24 11.62 22.14 -3.16
N ILE A 25 11.38 20.84 -3.04
CA ILE A 25 12.40 19.84 -2.79
C ILE A 25 12.64 19.07 -4.09
N VAL A 26 13.87 19.08 -4.58
CA VAL A 26 14.27 18.33 -5.77
C VAL A 26 14.25 16.83 -5.48
N ILE A 27 13.70 16.04 -6.39
CA ILE A 27 13.65 14.59 -6.33
C ILE A 27 14.64 14.01 -7.37
N PRO A 28 15.79 13.46 -6.93
CA PRO A 28 16.78 12.85 -7.81
C PRO A 28 16.20 11.68 -8.60
N MET A 29 16.66 11.53 -9.85
CA MET A 29 16.20 10.46 -10.75
C MET A 29 16.34 9.06 -10.11
N GLY A 30 17.43 8.83 -9.36
CA GLY A 30 17.71 7.55 -8.72
C GLY A 30 16.69 7.09 -7.67
N ILE A 31 15.96 8.02 -7.04
CA ILE A 31 14.91 7.68 -6.06
C ILE A 31 13.50 7.93 -6.58
N ALA A 32 13.36 8.56 -7.74
CA ALA A 32 12.06 8.98 -8.23
C ALA A 32 11.14 7.80 -8.63
N LYS A 33 11.70 6.60 -8.82
CA LYS A 33 10.94 5.34 -9.01
C LYS A 33 10.18 4.88 -7.77
N PHE A 34 10.47 5.44 -6.59
CA PHE A 34 9.80 5.11 -5.32
C PHE A 34 8.75 6.14 -4.90
N PHE A 35 8.55 7.18 -5.71
CA PHE A 35 7.51 8.18 -5.50
C PHE A 35 6.21 7.73 -6.15
N PRO A 36 5.06 8.23 -5.69
CA PRO A 36 3.79 7.91 -6.32
C PRO A 36 3.79 8.22 -7.82
N PRO A 37 3.03 7.45 -8.62
CA PRO A 37 3.04 7.56 -10.07
C PRO A 37 2.60 8.95 -10.53
N LEU A 38 3.20 9.40 -11.63
CA LEU A 38 2.76 10.57 -12.38
C LEU A 38 1.94 10.12 -13.59
N PRO A 39 0.99 10.93 -14.08
CA PRO A 39 0.30 10.66 -15.34
C PRO A 39 1.28 10.48 -16.51
N ASP A 40 0.95 9.62 -17.48
CA ASP A 40 1.83 9.33 -18.63
C ASP A 40 2.04 10.53 -19.57
N LYS A 41 1.05 11.43 -19.63
CA LYS A 41 1.09 12.63 -20.47
C LYS A 41 0.72 13.86 -19.66
N ALA A 42 1.35 14.98 -20.01
CA ALA A 42 0.92 16.26 -19.50
C ALA A 42 -0.45 16.61 -20.11
N PRO A 43 -1.29 17.39 -19.42
CA PRO A 43 -2.45 18.01 -20.04
C PRO A 43 -2.03 18.83 -21.27
N ASP A 44 -2.88 18.88 -22.29
CA ASP A 44 -2.60 19.63 -23.52
C ASP A 44 -2.16 21.07 -23.22
N GLY A 45 -1.04 21.49 -23.83
CA GLY A 45 -0.47 22.82 -23.64
C GLY A 45 0.38 23.00 -22.36
N SER A 46 0.59 21.97 -21.54
CA SER A 46 1.49 22.04 -20.37
C SER A 46 2.83 21.32 -20.61
N PRO A 47 3.98 21.96 -20.34
CA PRO A 47 5.28 21.27 -20.35
C PRO A 47 5.52 20.43 -19.08
N THR A 48 4.52 20.32 -18.19
CA THR A 48 4.67 19.74 -16.86
C THR A 48 3.65 18.63 -16.63
N VAL A 49 4.14 17.42 -16.42
CA VAL A 49 3.35 16.35 -15.83
C VAL A 49 3.34 16.57 -14.32
N SER A 50 2.16 16.58 -13.69
CA SER A 50 2.09 16.69 -12.23
C SER A 50 0.92 15.92 -11.63
N ALA A 51 1.14 15.40 -10.42
CA ALA A 51 0.11 14.88 -9.55
C ALA A 51 0.03 15.71 -8.26
N TYR A 52 -1.16 15.80 -7.67
CA TYR A 52 -1.30 16.34 -6.33
C TYR A 52 -1.30 15.20 -5.33
N LEU A 53 -0.50 15.35 -4.28
CA LEU A 53 -0.41 14.40 -3.19
C LEU A 53 -0.91 15.08 -1.91
N MET A 54 -1.59 14.32 -1.05
CA MET A 54 -1.74 14.66 0.34
C MET A 54 -0.44 14.32 1.07
N ALA A 55 0.14 15.31 1.74
CA ALA A 55 1.40 15.15 2.47
C ALA A 55 1.23 15.46 3.95
N ASP A 56 1.59 14.51 4.80
CA ASP A 56 1.82 14.79 6.23
C ASP A 56 3.27 15.20 6.44
N LEU A 57 3.48 16.35 7.07
CA LEU A 57 4.78 16.96 7.31
C LEU A 57 5.17 16.74 8.77
N PHE A 58 6.35 16.17 9.01
CA PHE A 58 6.88 15.92 10.34
C PHE A 58 8.23 16.59 10.56
N VAL A 59 8.38 17.21 11.72
CA VAL A 59 9.64 17.78 12.23
C VAL A 59 9.83 17.28 13.66
N ASP A 60 10.97 16.67 13.95
CA ASP A 60 11.30 16.12 15.27
C ASP A 60 10.20 15.20 15.85
N GLY A 61 9.61 14.36 14.99
CA GLY A 61 8.55 13.41 15.34
C GLY A 61 7.15 14.02 15.51
N ARG A 62 6.99 15.35 15.41
CA ARG A 62 5.71 16.03 15.51
C ARG A 62 5.16 16.38 14.13
N ARG A 63 3.86 16.14 13.90
CA ARG A 63 3.19 16.56 12.67
C ARG A 63 3.01 18.08 12.69
N VAL A 64 3.70 18.78 11.80
CA VAL A 64 3.64 20.24 11.65
C VAL A 64 2.64 20.71 10.58
N GLY A 65 2.09 19.77 9.80
CA GLY A 65 1.02 20.07 8.85
C GLY A 65 0.52 18.85 8.09
N ARG A 66 -0.69 18.97 7.56
CA ARG A 66 -1.26 18.11 6.50
C ARG A 66 -1.59 19.00 5.32
N VAL A 67 -0.94 18.78 4.18
CA VAL A 67 -0.99 19.73 3.06
C VAL A 67 -1.21 19.03 1.74
N ARG A 68 -1.85 19.73 0.80
CA ARG A 68 -1.86 19.31 -0.60
C ARG A 68 -0.59 19.85 -1.27
N THR A 69 0.33 18.95 -1.64
CA THR A 69 1.59 19.26 -2.34
C THR A 69 1.50 18.81 -3.79
N ARG A 70 2.28 19.42 -4.67
CA ARG A 70 2.38 19.07 -6.09
C ARG A 70 3.68 18.31 -6.35
N TYR A 71 3.58 17.08 -6.84
CA TYR A 71 4.71 16.34 -7.40
C TYR A 71 4.71 16.58 -8.90
N GLN A 72 5.82 17.08 -9.45
CA GLN A 72 5.90 17.49 -10.85
C GLN A 72 7.18 17.01 -11.52
N HIS A 73 7.06 16.67 -12.79
CA HIS A 73 8.17 16.41 -13.71
C HIS A 73 8.15 17.48 -14.81
N GLN A 74 9.18 18.33 -14.83
CA GLN A 74 9.30 19.44 -15.76
C GLN A 74 10.24 19.06 -16.90
N THR A 75 9.72 19.04 -18.13
CA THR A 75 10.52 18.88 -19.34
C THR A 75 10.67 20.27 -19.97
N TRP A 76 11.87 20.86 -19.90
CA TRP A 76 12.14 22.21 -20.41
C TRP A 76 12.28 22.23 -21.95
N GLY A 77 11.38 21.56 -22.67
CA GLY A 77 11.43 21.45 -24.14
C GLY A 77 12.77 20.92 -24.67
N GLY A 78 13.48 20.09 -23.90
CA GLY A 78 14.82 19.57 -24.24
C GLY A 78 16.01 20.48 -23.90
N SER A 79 15.79 21.73 -23.49
CA SER A 79 16.87 22.69 -23.16
C SER A 79 17.59 22.41 -21.84
N ARG A 80 17.00 21.61 -20.95
CA ARG A 80 17.57 21.16 -19.68
C ARG A 80 17.19 19.73 -19.40
N ALA A 81 18.04 19.03 -18.64
CA ALA A 81 17.72 17.72 -18.09
C ALA A 81 16.40 17.83 -17.30
N PRO A 82 15.43 16.95 -17.57
CA PRO A 82 14.13 17.05 -16.93
C PRO A 82 14.23 16.77 -15.44
N GLU A 83 13.58 17.60 -14.63
CA GLU A 83 13.73 17.61 -13.18
C GLU A 83 12.41 17.26 -12.49
N ARG A 84 12.49 16.45 -11.43
CA ARG A 84 11.34 16.12 -10.58
C ARG A 84 11.41 16.94 -9.29
N ARG A 85 10.27 17.47 -8.84
CA ARG A 85 10.19 18.28 -7.61
C ARG A 85 8.89 18.05 -6.85
N LEU A 86 8.96 18.14 -5.54
CA LEU A 86 7.80 18.40 -4.68
C LEU A 86 7.72 19.90 -4.38
N THR A 87 6.60 20.53 -4.73
CA THR A 87 6.34 21.97 -4.57
C THR A 87 4.97 22.21 -3.95
N GLY A 88 4.72 23.44 -3.47
CA GLY A 88 3.42 23.83 -2.91
C GLY A 88 3.22 23.41 -1.45
N ASN A 89 2.87 24.37 -0.59
CA ASN A 89 2.48 24.16 0.81
C ASN A 89 3.50 23.44 1.73
N LEU A 90 4.77 23.29 1.31
CA LEU A 90 5.83 22.69 2.13
C LEU A 90 6.48 23.66 3.15
N GLY A 91 5.91 24.86 3.33
CA GLY A 91 6.54 25.95 4.11
C GLY A 91 6.82 25.58 5.56
N ALA A 92 5.89 24.88 6.22
CA ALA A 92 6.04 24.46 7.62
C ALA A 92 7.23 23.50 7.85
N LEU A 93 7.61 22.73 6.84
CA LEU A 93 8.77 21.83 6.91
C LEU A 93 10.04 22.52 6.40
N ARG A 94 9.97 23.22 5.26
CA ARG A 94 11.15 23.84 4.61
C ARG A 94 11.77 24.99 5.41
N LYS A 95 10.98 25.68 6.24
CA LYS A 95 11.48 26.75 7.14
C LYS A 95 12.32 26.21 8.29
N GLU A 96 12.05 24.98 8.73
CA GLU A 96 12.81 24.30 9.79
C GLU A 96 14.07 23.59 9.25
N ALA A 97 14.14 23.38 7.93
CA ALA A 97 15.22 22.66 7.29
C ALA A 97 16.43 23.54 6.94
N THR A 98 17.62 22.98 7.09
CA THR A 98 18.90 23.57 6.68
C THR A 98 19.67 22.64 5.74
N ALA A 99 20.61 23.20 4.97
CA ALA A 99 21.47 22.40 4.12
C ALA A 99 22.26 21.36 4.96
N GLY A 100 22.27 20.12 4.47
CA GLY A 100 22.89 18.97 5.12
C GLY A 100 21.94 18.10 5.96
N ASP A 101 20.76 18.62 6.31
CA ASP A 101 19.67 17.83 6.89
C ASP A 101 19.21 16.76 5.89
N CYS A 102 18.55 15.72 6.37
CA CYS A 102 17.92 14.71 5.53
C CYS A 102 16.40 14.85 5.59
N ILE A 103 15.74 14.50 4.50
CA ILE A 103 14.29 14.29 4.47
C ILE A 103 14.00 12.84 4.11
N LEU A 104 13.09 12.22 4.84
CA LEU A 104 12.54 10.90 4.53
C LEU A 104 11.21 11.07 3.81
N PHE A 105 11.02 10.28 2.76
CA PHE A 105 9.81 10.20 1.96
C PHE A 105 9.21 8.80 2.13
N THR A 106 8.00 8.73 2.67
CA THR A 106 7.31 7.46 2.91
C THR A 106 5.97 7.47 2.18
N LYS A 107 5.82 6.69 1.12
CA LYS A 107 4.53 6.53 0.43
C LYS A 107 3.62 5.54 1.17
N ASP A 108 2.33 5.62 0.91
CA ASP A 108 1.39 4.56 1.26
C ASP A 108 1.21 3.61 0.07
N LEU A 109 1.32 2.31 0.29
CA LEU A 109 1.11 1.30 -0.76
C LEU A 109 -0.36 1.16 -1.16
N TYR A 110 -1.30 1.61 -0.35
CA TYR A 110 -2.74 1.53 -0.62
C TYR A 110 -3.34 2.87 -1.05
N ASP A 111 -2.57 3.97 -1.00
CA ASP A 111 -2.99 5.29 -1.49
C ASP A 111 -1.86 5.94 -2.31
N ASP A 112 -1.98 5.82 -3.64
CA ASP A 112 -1.07 6.46 -4.60
C ASP A 112 -1.15 8.02 -4.52
N GLY A 113 -2.13 8.58 -3.80
CA GLY A 113 -2.29 10.00 -3.56
C GLY A 113 -1.62 10.52 -2.27
N TYR A 114 -0.93 9.67 -1.50
CA TYR A 114 -0.43 10.05 -0.16
C TYR A 114 1.07 9.84 0.02
N ILE A 115 1.68 10.74 0.81
CA ILE A 115 3.09 10.66 1.21
C ILE A 115 3.32 11.27 2.61
N GLN A 116 4.30 10.77 3.34
CA GLN A 116 4.81 11.42 4.55
C GLN A 116 6.20 11.97 4.29
N LEU A 117 6.45 13.16 4.84
CA LEU A 117 7.72 13.86 4.77
C LEU A 117 8.26 14.07 6.18
N HIS A 118 9.38 13.44 6.52
CA HIS A 118 10.01 13.60 7.85
C HIS A 118 11.35 14.31 7.71
N LEU A 119 11.48 15.47 8.35
CA LEU A 119 12.76 16.17 8.46
C LEU A 119 13.62 15.50 9.55
N VAL A 120 14.87 15.20 9.20
CA VAL A 120 15.89 14.60 10.06
C VAL A 120 17.09 15.56 10.12
N ARG A 121 17.24 16.26 11.25
CA ARG A 121 18.27 17.29 11.44
C ARG A 121 19.68 16.69 11.46
N LYS A 122 20.65 17.36 10.83
CA LYS A 122 22.04 16.90 10.65
C LYS A 122 22.83 16.67 11.93
N ASP A 123 22.42 17.29 13.03
CA ASP A 123 23.02 17.15 14.36
C ASP A 123 22.39 16.02 15.20
N SER A 124 21.27 15.46 14.73
CA SER A 124 20.54 14.41 15.43
C SER A 124 21.23 13.03 15.38
N ALA A 125 20.93 12.18 16.36
CA ALA A 125 21.35 10.78 16.34
C ALA A 125 20.74 10.00 15.15
N ALA A 126 19.50 10.35 14.76
CA ALA A 126 18.83 9.73 13.62
C ALA A 126 19.56 10.00 12.29
N HIS A 127 20.13 11.19 12.12
CA HIS A 127 20.92 11.51 10.94
C HIS A 127 22.22 10.71 10.87
N ARG A 128 22.94 10.59 11.99
CA ARG A 128 24.14 9.73 12.09
C ARG A 128 23.82 8.28 11.75
N ALA A 129 22.78 7.73 12.36
CA ALA A 129 22.33 6.36 12.08
C ALA A 129 21.93 6.16 10.61
N LEU A 130 21.28 7.14 9.98
CA LEU A 130 20.97 7.11 8.56
C LEU A 130 22.25 7.17 7.70
N HIS A 131 23.20 8.04 8.04
CA HIS A 131 24.47 8.17 7.35
C HIS A 131 25.25 6.84 7.37
N ASP A 132 25.39 6.22 8.54
CA ASP A 132 26.13 4.96 8.71
C ASP A 132 25.49 3.82 7.92
N ARG A 133 24.15 3.70 7.98
CA ARG A 133 23.41 2.67 7.27
C ARG A 133 23.48 2.80 5.74
N THR A 134 23.60 4.04 5.25
CA THR A 134 23.56 4.35 3.82
C THR A 134 24.94 4.60 3.22
N GLY A 135 26.00 4.50 4.02
CA GLY A 135 27.38 4.78 3.57
C GLY A 135 27.58 6.23 3.14
N GLY A 136 26.86 7.18 3.76
CA GLY A 136 26.97 8.61 3.47
C GLY A 136 26.41 9.06 2.11
N GLN A 137 25.62 8.21 1.44
CA GLN A 137 24.97 8.56 0.18
C GLN A 137 24.11 9.84 0.30
N GLN A 138 23.96 10.54 -0.83
CA GLN A 138 23.15 11.77 -0.89
C GLN A 138 21.65 11.48 -0.97
N TRP A 139 21.26 10.32 -1.47
CA TRP A 139 19.89 9.84 -1.56
C TRP A 139 19.88 8.33 -1.80
N GLY A 140 18.77 7.67 -1.46
CA GLY A 140 18.60 6.23 -1.65
C GLY A 140 17.49 5.68 -0.77
N PRO A 141 17.32 4.34 -0.72
CA PRO A 141 16.56 3.69 0.35
C PRO A 141 17.13 4.10 1.71
N ALA A 142 16.27 4.50 2.64
CA ALA A 142 16.69 4.80 4.01
C ALA A 142 17.17 3.54 4.75
N ASP A 143 16.70 2.38 4.30
CA ASP A 143 17.17 1.05 4.70
C ASP A 143 17.51 0.22 3.45
N PRO A 144 18.79 0.12 3.06
CA PRO A 144 19.20 -0.64 1.87
C PRO A 144 18.86 -2.14 1.95
N ALA A 145 18.74 -2.72 3.16
CA ALA A 145 18.36 -4.12 3.35
C ALA A 145 16.84 -4.35 3.23
N ASN A 146 16.04 -3.27 3.31
CA ASN A 146 14.59 -3.30 3.22
C ASN A 146 14.10 -2.12 2.38
N PRO A 147 14.41 -2.10 1.07
CA PRO A 147 14.09 -0.96 0.21
C PRO A 147 12.57 -0.83 -0.01
N PRO A 148 12.10 0.38 -0.36
CA PRO A 148 10.71 0.57 -0.74
C PRO A 148 10.38 -0.15 -2.05
N VAL A 149 9.11 -0.47 -2.23
CA VAL A 149 8.59 -0.96 -3.52
C VAL A 149 8.64 0.16 -4.55
N SER A 150 9.18 -0.10 -5.73
CA SER A 150 9.15 0.85 -6.85
C SER A 150 7.81 0.81 -7.59
N VAL A 151 7.50 1.89 -8.34
CA VAL A 151 6.33 1.93 -9.22
C VAL A 151 6.37 0.80 -10.26
N GLY A 152 7.54 0.50 -10.82
CA GLY A 152 7.70 -0.61 -11.77
C GLY A 152 7.31 -1.95 -11.15
N GLU A 153 7.82 -2.27 -9.94
CA GLU A 153 7.44 -3.50 -9.23
C GLU A 153 5.93 -3.57 -8.94
N MET A 154 5.29 -2.44 -8.61
CA MET A 154 3.84 -2.40 -8.42
C MET A 154 3.07 -2.65 -9.72
N THR A 155 3.51 -2.06 -10.83
CA THR A 155 2.91 -2.27 -12.16
C THR A 155 3.08 -3.70 -12.63
N ASP A 156 4.27 -4.27 -12.47
CA ASP A 156 4.55 -5.66 -12.85
C ASP A 156 3.70 -6.63 -12.02
N ALA A 157 3.56 -6.40 -10.71
CA ALA A 157 2.72 -7.22 -9.84
C ALA A 157 1.22 -7.12 -10.21
N GLU A 158 0.73 -5.93 -10.56
CA GLU A 158 -0.65 -5.76 -11.05
C GLU A 158 -0.87 -6.55 -12.35
N ALA A 159 0.06 -6.45 -13.31
CA ALA A 159 -0.02 -7.21 -14.55
C ALA A 159 0.03 -8.73 -14.33
N GLN A 160 0.83 -9.21 -13.37
CA GLN A 160 0.89 -10.61 -12.99
C GLN A 160 -0.43 -11.11 -12.40
N ILE A 161 -1.05 -10.34 -11.49
CA ILE A 161 -2.36 -10.71 -10.91
C ILE A 161 -3.46 -10.70 -11.97
N GLU A 162 -3.44 -9.76 -12.92
CA GLU A 162 -4.39 -9.76 -14.04
C GLU A 162 -4.20 -10.97 -14.96
N ALA A 163 -2.96 -11.32 -15.31
CA ALA A 163 -2.66 -12.52 -16.08
C ALA A 163 -3.08 -13.80 -15.34
N LEU A 164 -2.85 -13.85 -14.03
CA LEU A 164 -3.26 -14.97 -13.19
C LEU A 164 -4.79 -15.11 -13.15
N ALA A 165 -5.51 -14.00 -13.01
CA ALA A 165 -6.98 -13.98 -13.00
C ALA A 165 -7.62 -14.42 -14.32
N ALA A 166 -6.87 -14.41 -15.42
CA ALA A 166 -7.32 -14.89 -16.73
C ALA A 166 -7.16 -16.42 -16.90
N ASN A 167 -6.42 -17.08 -16.00
CA ASN A 167 -6.22 -18.52 -16.02
C ASN A 167 -7.29 -19.25 -15.20
N PRO A 168 -7.45 -20.59 -15.37
CA PRO A 168 -8.29 -21.38 -14.49
C PRO A 168 -7.89 -21.21 -13.02
N ALA A 169 -8.89 -21.02 -12.15
CA ALA A 169 -8.68 -20.83 -10.73
C ALA A 169 -8.10 -22.08 -10.05
N PHE A 170 -7.17 -21.87 -9.11
CA PHE A 170 -6.57 -22.93 -8.30
C PHE A 170 -6.32 -22.43 -6.88
N ALA A 171 -6.48 -23.32 -5.88
CA ALA A 171 -6.32 -22.98 -4.47
C ALA A 171 -4.85 -22.96 -4.01
N PHE A 172 -4.00 -23.79 -4.64
CA PHE A 172 -2.59 -24.00 -4.25
C PHE A 172 -1.63 -23.67 -5.40
N ASP A 173 -0.57 -22.91 -5.10
CA ASP A 173 0.47 -22.58 -6.07
C ASP A 173 1.71 -23.43 -5.86
N GLU A 174 1.79 -24.55 -6.58
CA GLU A 174 2.95 -25.47 -6.54
C GLU A 174 4.22 -24.86 -7.12
N ASN A 175 4.11 -23.79 -7.92
CA ASN A 175 5.24 -23.13 -8.58
C ASN A 175 5.70 -21.87 -7.83
N ARG A 176 5.16 -21.61 -6.63
CA ARG A 176 5.52 -20.43 -5.84
C ARG A 176 7.02 -20.46 -5.52
N PRO A 177 7.79 -19.40 -5.80
CA PRO A 177 9.21 -19.36 -5.47
C PRO A 177 9.44 -19.59 -3.97
N LEU A 178 10.39 -20.46 -3.62
CA LEU A 178 10.80 -20.72 -2.23
C LEU A 178 11.38 -19.49 -1.54
N THR A 179 11.85 -18.51 -2.32
CA THR A 179 12.38 -17.26 -1.80
C THR A 179 11.88 -16.12 -2.66
N GLU A 180 11.34 -15.09 -2.01
CA GLU A 180 10.91 -13.85 -2.64
C GLU A 180 11.52 -12.65 -1.90
N THR A 181 11.75 -11.55 -2.62
CA THR A 181 12.18 -10.32 -1.96
C THR A 181 11.01 -9.69 -1.20
N VAL A 182 11.32 -8.91 -0.17
CA VAL A 182 10.30 -8.17 0.60
C VAL A 182 9.51 -7.21 -0.29
N THR A 183 10.15 -6.61 -1.31
CA THR A 183 9.48 -5.70 -2.24
C THR A 183 8.51 -6.43 -3.17
N MET A 184 8.90 -7.58 -3.71
CA MET A 184 8.02 -8.43 -4.53
C MET A 184 6.77 -8.83 -3.75
N ARG A 185 6.94 -9.29 -2.50
CA ARG A 185 5.80 -9.65 -1.64
C ARG A 185 4.85 -8.48 -1.43
N ARG A 186 5.36 -7.32 -1.02
CA ARG A 186 4.54 -6.10 -0.80
C ARG A 186 3.85 -5.64 -2.08
N ALA A 187 4.50 -5.74 -3.23
CA ALA A 187 3.92 -5.41 -4.53
C ALA A 187 2.75 -6.34 -4.89
N ARG A 188 2.94 -7.66 -4.71
CA ARG A 188 1.89 -8.67 -4.94
C ARG A 188 0.72 -8.50 -3.98
N ASP A 189 0.96 -8.31 -2.69
CA ASP A 189 -0.09 -8.07 -1.69
C ASP A 189 -0.94 -6.85 -2.06
N ARG A 190 -0.29 -5.77 -2.52
CA ARG A 190 -0.97 -4.57 -3.02
C ARG A 190 -1.81 -4.87 -4.26
N ALA A 191 -1.27 -5.58 -5.24
CA ALA A 191 -1.95 -5.93 -6.50
C ALA A 191 -3.16 -6.84 -6.25
N PHE A 192 -2.99 -7.90 -5.47
CA PHE A 192 -4.05 -8.81 -5.04
C PHE A 192 -5.17 -8.05 -4.34
N ARG A 193 -4.82 -7.15 -3.42
CA ARG A 193 -5.79 -6.30 -2.74
C ARG A 193 -6.57 -5.40 -3.68
N ARG A 194 -5.91 -4.76 -4.64
CA ARG A 194 -6.60 -3.91 -5.65
C ARG A 194 -7.58 -4.72 -6.49
N LYS A 195 -7.20 -5.94 -6.88
CA LYS A 195 -8.09 -6.86 -7.61
C LYS A 195 -9.33 -7.21 -6.79
N LEU A 196 -9.17 -7.62 -5.53
CA LEU A 196 -10.32 -7.97 -4.68
C LEU A 196 -11.22 -6.77 -4.35
N LEU A 197 -10.65 -5.58 -4.10
CA LEU A 197 -11.44 -4.35 -3.96
C LEU A 197 -12.39 -4.13 -5.15
N ALA A 198 -11.85 -4.29 -6.36
CA ALA A 198 -12.63 -4.17 -7.59
C ALA A 198 -13.70 -5.27 -7.74
N GLN A 199 -13.40 -6.51 -7.31
CA GLN A 199 -14.32 -7.64 -7.42
C GLN A 199 -15.47 -7.59 -6.42
N TYR A 200 -15.22 -7.13 -5.19
CA TYR A 200 -16.21 -7.08 -4.11
C TYR A 200 -16.91 -5.71 -3.99
N GLY A 201 -16.63 -4.78 -4.92
CA GLY A 201 -17.25 -3.45 -4.92
C GLY A 201 -16.94 -2.65 -3.66
N ASN A 202 -15.72 -2.81 -3.13
CA ASN A 202 -15.26 -2.19 -1.88
C ASN A 202 -16.15 -2.52 -0.66
N ARG A 203 -16.69 -3.75 -0.57
CA ARG A 203 -17.51 -4.19 0.57
C ARG A 203 -17.02 -5.53 1.11
N CYS A 204 -17.14 -5.68 2.43
CA CYS A 204 -16.82 -6.92 3.12
C CYS A 204 -17.70 -8.07 2.63
N ALA A 205 -17.09 -9.22 2.34
CA ALA A 205 -17.77 -10.44 1.90
C ALA A 205 -18.75 -10.97 2.96
N PHE A 206 -18.47 -10.78 4.25
CA PHE A 206 -19.31 -11.30 5.34
C PHE A 206 -20.36 -10.32 5.85
N THR A 207 -20.05 -9.02 5.90
CA THR A 207 -20.90 -8.05 6.61
C THR A 207 -21.51 -6.99 5.70
N ASP A 208 -21.13 -6.98 4.42
CA ASP A 208 -21.47 -5.95 3.44
C ASP A 208 -21.04 -4.51 3.81
N ARG A 209 -20.26 -4.36 4.88
CA ARG A 209 -19.76 -3.07 5.37
C ARG A 209 -18.59 -2.57 4.54
N SER A 210 -18.45 -1.24 4.52
CA SER A 210 -17.34 -0.53 3.91
C SER A 210 -16.98 0.68 4.75
N PHE A 211 -15.68 0.91 4.96
CA PHE A 211 -15.17 2.08 5.67
C PHE A 211 -14.31 2.87 4.71
N ALA A 212 -14.79 4.01 4.21
CA ALA A 212 -14.05 4.85 3.26
C ALA A 212 -13.43 6.07 3.96
N VAL A 213 -12.18 6.40 3.61
CA VAL A 213 -11.55 7.66 4.06
C VAL A 213 -11.91 8.76 3.05
N PRO A 214 -12.53 9.88 3.49
CA PRO A 214 -12.94 10.94 2.56
C PRO A 214 -11.76 11.75 1.98
N THR A 215 -10.59 11.69 2.62
CA THR A 215 -9.41 12.50 2.28
C THR A 215 -8.32 11.75 1.50
N GLY A 216 -8.63 10.63 0.84
CA GLY A 216 -7.71 9.88 -0.01
C GLY A 216 -8.42 9.23 -1.19
N ILE A 217 -7.67 8.79 -2.20
CA ILE A 217 -8.26 8.24 -3.42
C ILE A 217 -8.50 6.74 -3.20
N GLY A 218 -9.76 6.35 -2.95
CA GLY A 218 -10.15 4.93 -2.91
C GLY A 218 -9.58 4.15 -1.71
N ILE A 219 -9.33 4.80 -0.58
CA ILE A 219 -8.91 4.11 0.64
C ILE A 219 -10.13 3.50 1.34
N PHE A 220 -10.13 2.17 1.42
CA PHE A 220 -11.10 1.40 2.19
C PHE A 220 -10.44 0.66 3.35
N GLY A 221 -11.09 0.65 4.51
CA GLY A 221 -10.72 -0.13 5.70
C GLY A 221 -11.03 -1.62 5.54
N LEU A 222 -10.55 -2.19 4.43
CA LEU A 222 -10.74 -3.57 4.00
C LEU A 222 -9.39 -4.19 3.67
N ASP A 223 -9.24 -5.45 4.04
CA ASP A 223 -8.10 -6.30 3.77
C ASP A 223 -8.51 -7.37 2.76
N ALA A 224 -7.54 -7.80 1.94
CA ALA A 224 -7.70 -8.93 1.05
C ALA A 224 -7.15 -10.16 1.77
N ALA A 225 -8.05 -11.06 2.18
CA ALA A 225 -7.72 -12.27 2.88
C ALA A 225 -7.57 -13.42 1.89
N HIS A 226 -6.46 -14.16 1.98
CA HIS A 226 -6.36 -15.46 1.33
C HIS A 226 -7.15 -16.48 2.15
N ILE A 227 -8.00 -17.27 1.49
CA ILE A 227 -8.79 -18.31 2.14
C ILE A 227 -7.88 -19.49 2.52
N VAL A 228 -7.06 -19.95 1.56
CA VAL A 228 -5.89 -20.79 1.85
C VAL A 228 -4.69 -19.86 2.05
N PRO A 229 -4.09 -19.79 3.25
CA PRO A 229 -2.98 -18.91 3.52
C PRO A 229 -1.75 -19.23 2.66
N ILE A 230 -0.99 -18.19 2.32
CA ILE A 230 0.29 -18.34 1.60
C ILE A 230 1.25 -19.27 2.33
N ALA A 231 1.27 -19.23 3.67
CA ALA A 231 2.13 -20.11 4.49
C ALA A 231 1.79 -21.61 4.35
N ALA A 232 0.57 -21.92 3.89
CA ALA A 232 0.11 -23.28 3.60
C ALA A 232 0.17 -23.63 2.10
N GLY A 233 0.86 -22.82 1.29
CA GLY A 233 0.95 -23.02 -0.17
C GLY A 233 -0.22 -22.44 -0.96
N GLY A 234 -1.04 -21.58 -0.35
CA GLY A 234 -2.14 -20.91 -1.02
C GLY A 234 -1.69 -20.08 -2.22
N SER A 235 -2.54 -20.03 -3.25
CA SER A 235 -2.28 -19.23 -4.45
C SER A 235 -2.62 -17.76 -4.27
N ASP A 236 -1.97 -16.89 -5.05
CA ASP A 236 -2.36 -15.48 -5.21
C ASP A 236 -3.50 -15.29 -6.23
N HIS A 237 -4.15 -16.38 -6.66
CA HIS A 237 -5.27 -16.28 -7.60
C HIS A 237 -6.44 -15.58 -6.90
N PRO A 238 -7.14 -14.60 -7.52
CA PRO A 238 -8.21 -13.85 -6.85
C PRO A 238 -9.36 -14.73 -6.34
N ALA A 239 -9.60 -15.88 -6.97
CA ALA A 239 -10.56 -16.89 -6.50
C ALA A 239 -10.13 -17.64 -5.21
N ASN A 240 -8.87 -17.51 -4.76
CA ASN A 240 -8.46 -17.91 -3.41
C ASN A 240 -8.57 -16.74 -2.41
N GLY A 241 -9.22 -15.64 -2.80
CA GLY A 241 -9.32 -14.42 -2.02
C GLY A 241 -10.74 -13.99 -1.70
N ILE A 242 -10.93 -13.41 -0.52
CA ILE A 242 -12.14 -12.66 -0.16
C ILE A 242 -11.77 -11.30 0.45
N LEU A 243 -12.61 -10.29 0.20
CA LEU A 243 -12.41 -8.97 0.77
C LEU A 243 -13.13 -8.85 2.12
N LEU A 244 -12.40 -8.54 3.19
CA LEU A 244 -12.95 -8.53 4.55
C LEU A 244 -12.61 -7.23 5.30
N THR A 245 -13.45 -6.86 6.26
CA THR A 245 -13.05 -5.89 7.29
C THR A 245 -11.99 -6.51 8.20
N LYS A 246 -11.18 -5.68 8.86
CA LYS A 246 -10.04 -6.15 9.68
C LYS A 246 -10.44 -7.17 10.76
N ASP A 247 -11.57 -6.95 11.41
CA ASP A 247 -12.15 -7.84 12.39
C ASP A 247 -12.55 -9.20 11.79
N MET A 248 -13.17 -9.19 10.60
CA MET A 248 -13.59 -10.41 9.90
C MET A 248 -12.41 -11.17 9.30
N HIS A 249 -11.38 -10.47 8.83
CA HIS A 249 -10.12 -11.09 8.41
C HIS A 249 -9.47 -11.82 9.58
N TRP A 250 -9.34 -11.13 10.71
CA TRP A 250 -8.80 -11.75 11.93
C TRP A 250 -9.64 -12.96 12.38
N ALA A 251 -10.96 -12.86 12.35
CA ALA A 251 -11.85 -13.97 12.70
C ALA A 251 -11.68 -15.18 11.76
N LEU A 252 -11.50 -14.95 10.45
CA LEU A 252 -11.27 -16.01 9.46
C LEU A 252 -9.94 -16.73 9.75
N ASP A 253 -8.86 -15.97 9.93
CA ASP A 253 -7.52 -16.51 10.16
C ASP A 253 -7.43 -17.32 11.46
N ASN A 254 -8.24 -16.96 12.47
CA ASN A 254 -8.28 -17.63 13.77
C ASN A 254 -9.39 -18.69 13.88
N GLY A 255 -10.01 -19.09 12.76
CA GLY A 255 -10.95 -20.20 12.74
C GLY A 255 -12.30 -19.93 13.40
N LEU A 256 -12.64 -18.67 13.65
CA LEU A 256 -13.90 -18.29 14.31
C LEU A 256 -15.07 -18.24 13.33
N ILE A 257 -14.79 -18.04 12.05
CA ILE A 257 -15.77 -17.87 10.98
C ILE A 257 -15.21 -18.50 9.71
N GLY A 258 -16.10 -19.08 8.90
CA GLY A 258 -15.77 -19.66 7.61
C GLY A 258 -16.98 -19.62 6.67
N VAL A 259 -16.94 -20.38 5.59
CA VAL A 259 -18.03 -20.44 4.62
C VAL A 259 -18.43 -21.88 4.34
N ALA A 260 -19.72 -22.18 4.48
CA ALA A 260 -20.31 -23.48 4.20
C ALA A 260 -20.48 -23.74 2.68
N PRO A 261 -20.67 -25.00 2.24
CA PRO A 261 -20.91 -25.35 0.84
C PRO A 261 -22.06 -24.58 0.18
N GLU A 262 -23.08 -24.21 0.95
CA GLU A 262 -24.25 -23.47 0.49
C GLU A 262 -23.99 -21.96 0.29
N ARG A 263 -22.72 -21.53 0.33
CA ARG A 263 -22.29 -20.12 0.19
C ARG A 263 -22.82 -19.23 1.33
N THR A 264 -22.96 -19.80 2.51
CA THR A 264 -23.38 -19.10 3.73
C THR A 264 -22.25 -19.06 4.75
N ILE A 265 -22.28 -18.04 5.61
CA ILE A 265 -21.34 -17.87 6.70
C ILE A 265 -21.54 -19.00 7.71
N TYR A 266 -20.45 -19.69 8.03
CA TYR A 266 -20.41 -20.71 9.06
C TYR A 266 -19.66 -20.18 10.29
N VAL A 267 -20.24 -20.38 11.47
CA VAL A 267 -19.63 -20.01 12.76
C VAL A 267 -19.81 -21.23 13.67
N PRO A 268 -18.71 -21.85 14.16
CA PRO A 268 -18.79 -23.05 15.00
C PRO A 268 -19.65 -22.83 16.25
N GLU A 269 -20.31 -23.87 16.75
CA GLU A 269 -21.17 -23.78 17.94
C GLU A 269 -20.40 -23.28 19.17
N ALA A 270 -19.19 -23.80 19.41
CA ALA A 270 -18.33 -23.34 20.49
C ALA A 270 -18.04 -21.82 20.43
N VAL A 271 -17.90 -21.27 19.22
CA VAL A 271 -17.71 -19.83 18.99
C VAL A 271 -19.01 -19.08 19.22
N ARG A 272 -20.15 -19.58 18.74
CA ARG A 272 -21.48 -18.94 18.89
C ARG A 272 -21.95 -18.88 20.35
N SER A 273 -21.63 -19.90 21.13
CA SER A 273 -22.00 -20.03 22.54
C SER A 273 -21.11 -19.20 23.48
N MET A 274 -19.98 -18.65 23.00
CA MET A 274 -19.05 -17.87 23.81
C MET A 274 -19.57 -16.45 24.07
N GLN A 275 -19.52 -16.02 25.34
CA GLN A 275 -19.89 -14.65 25.72
C GLN A 275 -19.02 -13.64 24.97
N GLY A 276 -19.66 -12.62 24.37
CA GLY A 276 -18.99 -11.59 23.56
C GLY A 276 -19.02 -11.85 22.05
N ASN A 277 -19.29 -13.09 21.61
CA ASN A 277 -19.34 -13.44 20.19
C ASN A 277 -20.73 -13.27 19.54
N GLY A 278 -21.67 -12.59 20.20
CA GLY A 278 -23.03 -12.40 19.70
C GLY A 278 -23.09 -11.80 18.29
N PHE A 279 -22.13 -10.94 17.94
CA PHE A 279 -22.00 -10.42 16.58
C PHE A 279 -21.68 -11.50 15.54
N LEU A 280 -20.72 -12.40 15.82
CA LEU A 280 -20.39 -13.52 14.94
C LEU A 280 -21.56 -14.51 14.86
N ALA A 281 -22.17 -14.83 16.00
CA ALA A 281 -23.33 -15.73 16.05
C ALA A 281 -24.48 -15.25 15.17
N ALA A 282 -24.74 -13.93 15.14
CA ALA A 282 -25.76 -13.34 14.29
C ALA A 282 -25.46 -13.46 12.79
N LEU A 283 -24.18 -13.58 12.39
CA LEU A 283 -23.79 -13.76 10.98
C LEU A 283 -24.00 -15.19 10.48
N HIS A 284 -24.10 -16.17 11.37
CA HIS A 284 -24.25 -17.58 10.99
C HIS A 284 -25.48 -17.80 10.09
N GLY A 285 -25.29 -18.54 8.99
CA GLY A 285 -26.34 -18.84 8.01
C GLY A 285 -26.64 -17.71 7.03
N GLN A 286 -26.09 -16.50 7.21
CA GLN A 286 -26.25 -15.43 6.23
C GLN A 286 -25.45 -15.73 4.96
N LYS A 287 -25.96 -15.31 3.79
CA LYS A 287 -25.22 -15.44 2.52
C LYS A 287 -24.02 -14.51 2.51
N ILE A 288 -22.91 -14.98 1.95
CA ILE A 288 -21.79 -14.08 1.69
C ILE A 288 -22.06 -13.22 0.46
N ARG A 289 -21.41 -12.06 0.40
CA ARG A 289 -21.23 -11.33 -0.85
C ARG A 289 -20.18 -12.05 -1.69
N GLU A 290 -20.51 -12.23 -2.96
CA GLU A 290 -19.63 -12.83 -3.95
C GLU A 290 -18.83 -11.77 -4.72
N ALA A 291 -17.75 -12.22 -5.37
CA ALA A 291 -17.11 -11.46 -6.43
C ALA A 291 -18.12 -11.18 -7.56
N LYS A 292 -18.04 -9.99 -8.17
CA LYS A 292 -18.93 -9.61 -9.27
C LYS A 292 -18.68 -10.43 -10.54
N ASP A 293 -17.43 -10.85 -10.77
CA ASP A 293 -17.04 -11.69 -11.91
C ASP A 293 -17.22 -13.17 -11.56
N GLN A 294 -18.03 -13.86 -12.37
CA GLN A 294 -18.32 -15.29 -12.18
C GLN A 294 -17.08 -16.18 -12.33
N GLY A 295 -16.09 -15.76 -13.14
CA GLY A 295 -14.81 -16.48 -13.26
C GLY A 295 -13.91 -16.35 -12.04
N LEU A 296 -14.22 -15.42 -11.14
CA LEU A 296 -13.43 -15.10 -9.96
C LEU A 296 -14.19 -15.28 -8.64
N LEU A 297 -15.28 -16.07 -8.67
CA LEU A 297 -15.91 -16.54 -7.44
C LEU A 297 -14.90 -17.28 -6.58
N ALA A 298 -14.98 -17.06 -5.27
CA ALA A 298 -14.10 -17.73 -4.34
C ALA A 298 -14.29 -19.26 -4.39
N LEU A 299 -13.19 -20.00 -4.52
CA LEU A 299 -13.19 -21.44 -4.76
C LEU A 299 -13.82 -22.20 -3.60
N GLN A 300 -14.71 -23.14 -3.92
CA GLN A 300 -15.24 -24.08 -2.94
C GLN A 300 -14.12 -24.88 -2.28
N ALA A 301 -13.14 -25.36 -3.07
CA ALA A 301 -11.97 -26.08 -2.57
C ALA A 301 -11.15 -25.26 -1.56
N SER A 302 -11.02 -23.94 -1.76
CA SER A 302 -10.34 -23.08 -0.78
C SER A 302 -11.12 -23.01 0.53
N PHE A 303 -12.45 -22.84 0.47
CA PHE A 303 -13.28 -22.87 1.68
C PHE A 303 -13.27 -24.24 2.37
N ASP A 304 -13.28 -25.33 1.61
CA ASP A 304 -13.22 -26.70 2.15
C ASP A 304 -11.91 -26.93 2.91
N TRP A 305 -10.79 -26.47 2.34
CA TRP A 305 -9.51 -26.49 3.02
C TRP A 305 -9.54 -25.66 4.31
N HIS A 306 -10.04 -24.42 4.26
CA HIS A 306 -10.14 -23.56 5.45
C HIS A 306 -10.99 -24.19 6.55
N ARG A 307 -12.14 -24.78 6.20
CA ARG A 307 -13.01 -25.47 7.16
C ARG A 307 -12.34 -26.68 7.81
N THR A 308 -11.46 -27.36 7.09
CA THR A 308 -10.78 -28.59 7.57
C THR A 308 -9.52 -28.28 8.39
N ASN A 309 -8.84 -27.17 8.11
CA ASN A 309 -7.50 -26.90 8.65
C ASN A 309 -7.45 -25.71 9.62
N THR A 310 -8.45 -24.82 9.57
CA THR A 310 -8.40 -23.55 10.30
C THR A 310 -9.56 -23.39 11.29
N LEU A 311 -10.78 -23.81 10.93
CA LEU A 311 -11.92 -23.65 11.83
C LEU A 311 -11.68 -24.34 13.17
N ILE A 312 -12.05 -23.67 14.25
CA ILE A 312 -12.02 -24.27 15.58
C ILE A 312 -13.03 -25.41 15.63
N ASP A 313 -12.59 -26.56 16.13
CA ASP A 313 -13.44 -27.72 16.34
C ASP A 313 -14.62 -27.38 17.26
N GLY A 314 -15.80 -27.89 16.89
CA GLY A 314 -17.06 -27.66 17.60
C GLY A 314 -17.14 -28.33 18.96
#